data_AF-S5LU17-F1
#
_entry.id   AF-S5LU17-F1
#
_cell.length_a   1.000
_cell.length_b   1.000
_cell.length_c   1.000
_cell.angle_alpha   90.00
_cell.angle_beta   90.00
_cell.angle_gamma   90.00
#
_symmetry.space_group_name_H-M   'P 1'
#
loop_
_entity.id
_entity.type
_entity.pdbx_description
1 polymer ?
#
loop_
_entity_poly.entity_id
_entity_poly.type
_entity_poly.pdbx_seq_one_letter_code
_entity_poly.pdbx_strand_id
1 'polypeptide(L)'
;MEYRIDDLILELHSIHNQLNKILFDNSLQPIKINIETSIRKNRLTLGHFSTSKDWSDKRNQITIWTLALNGDYLKIIGVLLHEMIHQFNFENNLKDTENNQRHNKNFRNTAINIAKLKIKSRDVRLGFAYTELSEELIWLINNRIDFNINVFKKLIHKDAIEHTPKGYNKSKKYICKGCNTIINNTREKELNIKCLDCNLNFKIFN
;
A
#
# COMPACT_ATOMS: atom_id res chain seq x y z
N MET A 1 -6.92 -24.02 -3.37
CA MET A 1 -5.51 -23.73 -3.11
C MET A 1 -5.42 -23.00 -1.78
N GLU A 2 -4.70 -23.60 -0.85
CA GLU A 2 -4.31 -23.01 0.44
C GLU A 2 -3.09 -22.13 0.20
N TYR A 3 -3.11 -20.90 0.71
CA TYR A 3 -1.98 -19.98 0.60
C TYR A 3 -1.18 -20.02 1.91
N ARG A 4 0.14 -20.02 1.79
CA ARG A 4 1.09 -20.03 2.90
C ARG A 4 1.65 -18.63 3.10
N ILE A 5 2.23 -18.41 4.29
CA ILE A 5 2.88 -17.13 4.58
C ILE A 5 4.04 -16.83 3.62
N ASP A 6 4.74 -17.87 3.16
CA ASP A 6 5.81 -17.75 2.17
C ASP A 6 5.30 -17.18 0.85
N ASP A 7 4.07 -17.52 0.44
CA ASP A 7 3.47 -16.98 -0.78
C ASP A 7 3.28 -15.46 -0.63
N LEU A 8 2.84 -14.98 0.54
CA LEU A 8 2.72 -13.54 0.81
C LEU A 8 4.08 -12.85 0.80
N ILE A 9 5.10 -13.46 1.40
CA ILE A 9 6.46 -12.90 1.42
C ILE A 9 7.01 -12.77 -0.01
N LEU A 10 6.80 -13.79 -0.85
CA LEU A 10 7.18 -13.75 -2.26
C LEU A 10 6.46 -12.63 -3.03
N GLU A 11 5.16 -12.48 -2.84
CA GLU A 11 4.39 -11.39 -3.45
C GLU A 11 4.89 -10.02 -2.97
N LEU A 12 5.16 -9.86 -1.67
CA LEU A 12 5.69 -8.60 -1.14
C LEU A 12 7.08 -8.26 -1.71
N HIS A 13 7.95 -9.25 -1.92
CA HIS A 13 9.24 -9.04 -2.59
C HIS A 13 9.05 -8.63 -4.05
N SER A 14 8.13 -9.26 -4.78
CA SER A 14 7.80 -8.89 -6.15
C SER A 14 7.28 -7.45 -6.21
N ILE A 15 6.34 -7.10 -5.35
CA ILE A 15 5.75 -5.76 -5.27
C ILE A 15 6.81 -4.71 -4.90
N HIS A 16 7.67 -4.98 -3.92
CA HIS A 16 8.78 -4.10 -3.56
C HIS A 16 9.66 -3.79 -4.78
N ASN A 17 10.08 -4.81 -5.51
CA ASN A 17 10.92 -4.64 -6.70
C ASN A 17 10.21 -3.84 -7.81
N GLN A 18 8.91 -4.06 -8.01
CA GLN A 18 8.13 -3.32 -8.99
C GLN A 18 7.95 -1.85 -8.59
N LEU A 19 7.61 -1.59 -7.32
CA LEU A 19 7.48 -0.24 -6.79
C LEU A 19 8.83 0.50 -6.80
N ASN A 20 9.95 -0.18 -6.52
CA ASN A 20 11.29 0.38 -6.63
C ASN A 20 11.54 0.93 -8.05
N LYS A 21 11.23 0.12 -9.08
CA LYS A 21 11.38 0.53 -10.48
C LYS A 21 10.49 1.70 -10.87
N ILE A 22 9.25 1.72 -10.38
CA ILE A 22 8.24 2.70 -10.82
C ILE A 22 8.33 4.02 -10.05
N LEU A 23 8.64 3.97 -8.75
CA LEU A 23 8.55 5.12 -7.84
C LEU A 23 9.91 5.61 -7.32
N PHE A 24 10.93 4.76 -7.30
CA PHE A 24 12.22 5.04 -6.67
C PHE A 24 13.39 4.96 -7.66
N ASP A 25 13.12 5.07 -8.96
CA ASP A 25 14.13 5.04 -10.03
C ASP A 25 15.06 3.81 -9.97
N ASN A 26 14.54 2.69 -9.45
CA ASN A 26 15.30 1.46 -9.24
C ASN A 26 16.54 1.65 -8.34
N SER A 27 16.53 2.65 -7.45
CA SER A 27 17.66 3.00 -6.58
C SER A 27 17.76 2.15 -5.31
N LEU A 28 16.65 1.53 -4.87
CA LEU A 28 16.63 0.77 -3.62
C LEU A 28 17.39 -0.55 -3.76
N GLN A 29 18.20 -0.87 -2.75
CA GLN A 29 18.88 -2.16 -2.67
C GLN A 29 17.90 -3.31 -2.40
N PRO A 30 18.25 -4.54 -2.80
CA PRO A 30 17.51 -5.74 -2.39
C PRO A 30 17.36 -5.82 -0.87
N ILE A 31 16.14 -6.08 -0.40
CA ILE A 31 15.78 -6.09 1.02
C ILE A 31 15.25 -7.45 1.45
N LYS A 32 15.35 -7.78 2.74
CA LYS A 32 14.62 -8.91 3.34
C LYS A 32 13.20 -8.49 3.70
N ILE A 33 12.21 -9.35 3.48
CA ILE A 33 10.84 -9.12 3.95
C ILE A 33 10.44 -10.24 4.89
N ASN A 34 9.95 -9.88 6.08
CA ASN A 34 9.50 -10.82 7.10
C ASN A 34 8.06 -10.54 7.54
N ILE A 35 7.37 -11.57 8.02
CA ILE A 35 6.08 -11.44 8.69
C ILE A 35 6.23 -11.84 10.15
N GLU A 36 5.88 -10.94 11.08
CA GLU A 36 6.02 -11.20 12.52
C GLU A 36 4.70 -11.06 13.27
N THR A 37 4.53 -11.91 14.29
CA THR A 37 3.36 -11.82 15.18
C THR A 37 3.49 -10.60 16.07
N SER A 38 2.46 -9.77 16.15
CA SER A 38 2.46 -8.62 17.04
C SER A 38 2.45 -9.05 18.51
N ILE A 39 3.61 -8.99 19.16
CA ILE A 39 3.80 -9.43 20.57
C ILE A 39 3.05 -8.52 21.56
N ARG A 40 2.76 -7.25 21.19
CA ARG A 40 2.16 -6.25 22.08
C ARG A 40 0.89 -5.64 21.49
N LYS A 41 -0.27 -6.06 22.02
CA LYS A 41 -1.60 -5.54 21.61
C LYS A 41 -1.75 -4.02 21.72
N ASN A 42 -0.98 -3.36 22.60
CA ASN A 42 -1.09 -1.92 22.84
C ASN A 42 -0.27 -1.06 21.85
N ARG A 43 0.54 -1.66 20.98
CA ARG A 43 1.33 -0.93 19.98
C ARG A 43 0.80 -1.26 18.59
N LEU A 44 0.06 -0.32 17.99
CA LEU A 44 -0.56 -0.45 16.66
C LEU A 44 0.45 -0.26 15.52
N THR A 45 1.63 -0.86 15.64
CA THR A 45 2.66 -0.82 14.59
C THR A 45 2.35 -1.89 13.56
N LEU A 46 2.20 -1.47 12.30
CA LEU A 46 1.85 -2.36 11.19
C LEU A 46 3.05 -2.86 10.41
N GLY A 47 4.13 -2.08 10.38
CA GLY A 47 5.41 -2.45 9.78
C GLY A 47 6.57 -1.81 10.52
N HIS A 48 7.78 -2.27 10.25
CA HIS A 48 8.99 -1.52 10.57
C HIS A 48 10.15 -1.87 9.64
N PHE A 49 10.97 -0.87 9.34
CA PHE A 49 12.28 -1.02 8.71
C PHE A 49 13.40 -1.15 9.75
N SER A 50 14.29 -2.12 9.54
CA SER A 50 15.44 -2.40 10.40
C SER A 50 16.74 -2.42 9.59
N THR A 51 17.75 -1.71 10.09
CA THR A 51 19.09 -1.71 9.49
C THR A 51 19.80 -3.04 9.73
N SER A 52 20.62 -3.45 8.78
CA SER A 52 21.28 -4.76 8.72
C SER A 52 22.36 -5.07 9.77
N LYS A 53 22.44 -4.32 10.88
CA LYS A 53 23.58 -4.36 11.81
C LYS A 53 23.86 -5.75 12.37
N ASP A 54 22.83 -6.58 12.46
CA ASP A 54 22.90 -7.91 13.08
C ASP A 54 22.94 -9.06 12.05
N TRP A 55 22.92 -8.77 10.74
CA TRP A 55 22.96 -9.78 9.67
C TRP A 55 24.34 -9.90 9.05
N SER A 56 24.80 -11.14 8.84
CA SER A 56 26.09 -11.43 8.18
C SER A 56 26.17 -10.93 6.74
N ASP A 57 25.04 -10.96 6.01
CA ASP A 57 24.94 -10.46 4.64
C ASP A 57 24.79 -8.93 4.54
N LYS A 58 24.69 -8.23 5.68
CA LYS A 58 24.48 -6.78 5.78
C LYS A 58 23.31 -6.26 4.95
N ARG A 59 22.26 -7.08 4.74
CA ARG A 59 21.01 -6.62 4.09
C ARG A 59 19.99 -6.15 5.11
N ASN A 60 19.40 -4.99 4.84
CA ASN A 60 18.31 -4.43 5.63
C ASN A 60 17.07 -5.31 5.59
N GLN A 61 16.10 -5.03 6.45
CA GLN A 61 14.86 -5.80 6.55
C GLN A 61 13.65 -4.89 6.70
N ILE A 62 12.55 -5.23 6.03
CA ILE A 62 11.21 -4.75 6.31
C ILE A 62 10.45 -5.90 6.97
N THR A 63 9.89 -5.66 8.14
CA THR A 63 8.96 -6.60 8.79
C THR A 63 7.56 -6.02 8.72
N ILE A 64 6.60 -6.80 8.19
CA ILE A 64 5.16 -6.52 8.29
C ILE A 64 4.60 -7.31 9.46
N TRP A 65 3.88 -6.63 10.33
CA TRP A 65 3.26 -7.26 11.51
C TRP A 65 1.92 -7.89 11.16
N THR A 66 1.55 -8.97 11.85
CA THR A 66 0.24 -9.63 11.65
C THR A 66 -0.96 -8.71 11.88
N LEU A 67 -0.80 -7.62 12.64
CA LEU A 67 -1.80 -6.54 12.77
C LEU A 67 -2.23 -5.94 11.42
N ALA A 68 -1.37 -5.98 10.39
CA ALA A 68 -1.66 -5.46 9.06
C ALA A 68 -2.44 -6.44 8.17
N LEU A 69 -2.49 -7.74 8.53
CA LEU A 69 -3.00 -8.81 7.68
C LEU A 69 -4.52 -8.95 7.79
N ASN A 70 -5.27 -7.93 7.37
CA ASN A 70 -6.74 -7.88 7.43
C ASN A 70 -7.43 -8.23 6.09
N GLY A 71 -6.69 -8.76 5.12
CA GLY A 71 -7.22 -9.10 3.79
C GLY A 71 -7.25 -7.93 2.79
N ASP A 72 -6.92 -6.71 3.22
CA ASP A 72 -6.89 -5.52 2.38
C ASP A 72 -5.50 -5.32 1.76
N TYR A 73 -5.32 -5.80 0.53
CA TYR A 73 -4.07 -5.68 -0.20
C TYR A 73 -3.58 -4.23 -0.33
N LEU A 74 -4.48 -3.24 -0.44
CA LEU A 74 -4.08 -1.84 -0.53
C LEU A 74 -3.45 -1.36 0.78
N LYS A 75 -4.02 -1.74 1.92
CA LYS A 75 -3.43 -1.41 3.22
C LYS A 75 -2.09 -2.08 3.42
N ILE A 76 -1.97 -3.37 3.10
CA ILE A 76 -0.71 -4.11 3.26
C ILE A 76 0.38 -3.51 2.35
N ILE A 77 0.07 -3.20 1.10
CA ILE A 77 1.00 -2.52 0.18
C ILE A 77 1.31 -1.10 0.67
N GLY A 78 0.34 -0.39 1.25
CA GLY A 78 0.57 0.92 1.88
C GLY A 78 1.55 0.85 3.05
N VAL A 79 1.47 -0.19 3.88
CA VAL A 79 2.45 -0.45 4.95
C VAL A 79 3.82 -0.76 4.37
N LEU A 80 3.90 -1.64 3.35
CA LEU A 80 5.16 -1.91 2.66
C LEU A 80 5.79 -0.63 2.12
N LEU A 81 5.02 0.22 1.43
CA LEU A 81 5.49 1.46 0.84
C LEU A 81 5.91 2.49 1.91
N HIS A 82 5.24 2.51 3.07
CA HIS A 82 5.66 3.28 4.24
C HIS A 82 7.07 2.89 4.68
N GLU A 83 7.34 1.59 4.81
CA GLU A 83 8.66 1.10 5.19
C GLU A 83 9.72 1.27 4.08
N MET A 84 9.32 1.23 2.81
CA MET A 84 10.20 1.58 1.68
C MET A 84 10.66 3.04 1.71
N ILE A 85 9.87 3.96 2.28
CA ILE A 85 10.31 5.35 2.49
C ILE A 85 11.45 5.41 3.49
N HIS A 86 11.35 4.66 4.59
CA HIS A 86 12.44 4.54 5.56
C HIS A 86 13.69 3.94 4.93
N GLN A 87 13.53 2.89 4.12
CA GLN A 87 14.64 2.32 3.35
C GLN A 87 15.29 3.38 2.43
N PHE A 88 14.49 4.06 1.61
CA PHE A 88 14.98 5.08 0.68
C PHE A 88 15.76 6.17 1.40
N ASN A 89 15.19 6.70 2.48
CA ASN A 89 15.82 7.76 3.25
C ASN A 89 17.12 7.28 3.88
N PHE A 90 17.14 6.07 4.46
CA PHE A 90 18.33 5.46 5.02
C PHE A 90 19.45 5.31 3.98
N GLU A 91 19.15 4.74 2.81
CA GLU A 91 20.12 4.52 1.72
C GLU A 91 20.65 5.83 1.12
N ASN A 92 19.88 6.92 1.24
CA ASN A 92 20.27 8.27 0.83
C ASN A 92 20.84 9.13 1.98
N ASN A 93 21.14 8.54 3.15
CA ASN A 93 21.65 9.24 4.33
C ASN A 93 20.74 10.38 4.83
N LEU A 94 19.43 10.27 4.60
CA LEU A 94 18.42 11.20 5.07
C LEU A 94 17.85 10.70 6.40
N LYS A 95 18.12 11.43 7.49
CA LYS A 95 17.46 11.16 8.77
C LYS A 95 15.99 11.55 8.69
N ASP A 96 15.09 10.59 8.74
CA ASP A 96 13.65 10.79 8.51
C ASP A 96 12.76 10.63 9.75
N THR A 97 13.36 10.15 10.85
CA THR A 97 12.76 10.19 12.18
C THR A 97 13.61 10.97 13.19
N GLU A 98 12.95 11.60 14.16
CA GLU A 98 13.59 12.14 15.36
C GLU A 98 14.00 11.00 16.32
N ASN A 99 14.69 11.32 17.41
CA ASN A 99 15.19 10.32 18.37
C ASN A 99 14.05 9.55 19.07
N ASN A 100 12.85 10.12 19.13
CA ASN A 100 11.63 9.50 19.66
C ASN A 100 10.81 8.77 18.58
N GLN A 101 11.40 8.46 17.41
CA GLN A 101 10.74 7.83 16.25
C GLN A 101 9.64 8.69 15.59
N ARG A 102 9.54 9.96 15.95
CA ARG A 102 8.60 10.89 15.30
C ARG A 102 9.04 11.16 13.87
N HIS A 103 8.14 10.99 12.91
CA HIS A 103 8.43 11.13 11.49
C HIS A 103 8.53 12.62 11.11
N ASN A 104 9.66 13.01 10.53
CA ASN A 104 10.00 14.41 10.29
C ASN A 104 9.72 14.85 8.83
N LYS A 105 10.18 16.05 8.45
CA LYS A 105 9.93 16.61 7.12
C LYS A 105 10.58 15.81 5.98
N ASN A 106 11.70 15.14 6.21
CA ASN A 106 12.33 14.27 5.21
C ASN A 106 11.42 13.09 4.90
N PHE A 107 10.87 12.42 5.93
CA PHE A 107 9.87 11.38 5.74
C PHE A 107 8.69 11.90 4.91
N ARG A 108 8.10 13.04 5.30
CA ARG A 108 6.98 13.64 4.57
C ARG A 108 7.32 13.91 3.10
N ASN A 109 8.48 14.50 2.84
CA ASN A 109 8.84 14.90 1.49
C ASN A 109 9.05 13.68 0.60
N THR A 110 9.71 12.64 1.10
CA THR A 110 9.86 11.36 0.39
C THR A 110 8.51 10.69 0.17
N ALA A 111 7.64 10.68 1.20
CA ALA A 111 6.30 10.12 1.10
C ALA A 111 5.48 10.76 -0.02
N ILE A 112 5.48 12.09 -0.12
CA ILE A 112 4.67 12.83 -1.10
C ILE A 112 5.34 12.82 -2.49
N ASN A 113 6.60 13.20 -2.56
CA ASN A 113 7.24 13.54 -3.83
C ASN A 113 7.73 12.30 -4.59
N ILE A 114 8.17 11.28 -3.86
CA ILE A 114 8.78 10.07 -4.42
C ILE A 114 7.76 8.94 -4.38
N ALA A 115 7.32 8.55 -3.18
CA ALA A 115 6.42 7.42 -2.99
C ALA A 115 4.95 7.72 -3.36
N LYS A 116 4.59 8.98 -3.68
CA LYS A 116 3.23 9.43 -4.06
C LYS A 116 2.13 9.14 -3.03
N LEU A 117 2.50 8.94 -1.76
CA LEU A 117 1.56 8.84 -0.63
C LEU A 117 0.99 10.21 -0.26
N LYS A 118 -0.21 10.19 0.32
CA LYS A 118 -0.81 11.34 0.99
C LYS A 118 -0.46 11.30 2.48
N ILE A 119 -0.20 12.46 3.07
CA ILE A 119 -0.16 12.59 4.53
C ILE A 119 -1.56 12.95 5.01
N LYS A 120 -2.16 12.10 5.84
CA LYS A 120 -3.52 12.32 6.36
C LYS A 120 -3.57 13.52 7.31
N SER A 121 -2.63 13.56 8.25
CA SER A 121 -2.50 14.62 9.24
C SER A 121 -1.10 14.61 9.84
N ARG A 122 -0.70 15.73 10.45
CA ARG A 122 0.48 15.78 11.31
C ARG A 122 0.07 15.48 12.74
N ASP A 123 0.61 14.42 13.30
CA ASP A 123 0.44 14.03 14.69
C ASP A 123 1.48 14.70 15.60
N VAL A 124 1.08 15.04 16.82
CA VAL A 124 1.97 15.67 17.80
C VAL A 124 3.08 14.70 18.23
N ARG A 125 2.76 13.41 18.43
CA ARG A 125 3.68 12.38 18.90
C ARG A 125 4.39 11.68 17.76
N LEU A 126 3.68 11.36 16.68
CA LEU A 126 4.17 10.54 15.57
C LEU A 126 4.62 11.35 14.36
N GLY A 127 4.33 12.66 14.31
CA GLY A 127 4.74 13.52 13.22
C GLY A 127 3.95 13.20 11.94
N PHE A 128 4.63 12.90 10.85
CA PHE A 128 4.00 12.59 9.56
C PHE A 128 3.74 11.09 9.32
N ALA A 129 3.64 10.29 10.39
CA ALA A 129 3.51 8.84 10.30
C ALA A 129 2.20 8.35 9.65
N TYR A 130 1.12 9.15 9.72
CA TYR A 130 -0.17 8.75 9.14
C TYR A 130 -0.21 9.00 7.64
N THR A 131 0.10 7.95 6.87
CA THR A 131 0.07 7.93 5.42
C THR A 131 -1.20 7.26 4.88
N GLU A 132 -1.64 7.67 3.70
CA GLU A 132 -2.70 7.04 2.93
C GLU A 132 -2.28 6.94 1.45
N LEU A 133 -2.77 5.93 0.74
CA LEU A 133 -2.55 5.85 -0.71
C LEU A 133 -3.26 7.00 -1.41
N SER A 134 -2.59 7.63 -2.38
CA SER A 134 -3.24 8.54 -3.32
C SER A 134 -4.10 7.78 -4.32
N GLU A 135 -5.02 8.48 -4.99
CA GLU A 135 -5.81 7.88 -6.07
C GLU A 135 -4.93 7.39 -7.23
N GLU A 136 -3.84 8.11 -7.50
CA GLU A 136 -2.81 7.72 -8.46
C GLU A 136 -2.12 6.41 -8.04
N LEU A 137 -1.67 6.28 -6.79
CA LEU A 137 -1.07 5.05 -6.28
C LEU A 137 -2.02 3.86 -6.32
N ILE A 138 -3.26 4.11 -5.95
CA ILE A 138 -4.31 3.10 -6.00
C ILE A 138 -4.50 2.61 -7.45
N TRP A 139 -4.55 3.54 -8.41
CA TRP A 139 -4.65 3.19 -9.82
C TRP A 139 -3.41 2.40 -10.26
N LEU A 140 -2.21 2.85 -9.89
CA LEU A 140 -0.94 2.18 -10.18
C LEU A 140 -0.92 0.75 -9.63
N ILE A 141 -1.27 0.55 -8.36
CA ILE A 141 -1.31 -0.78 -7.74
C ILE A 141 -2.26 -1.71 -8.48
N ASN A 142 -3.45 -1.22 -8.86
CA ASN A 142 -4.46 -2.05 -9.52
C ASN A 142 -4.17 -2.37 -10.99
N ASN A 143 -3.36 -1.56 -11.68
CA ASN A 143 -3.23 -1.63 -13.13
C ASN A 143 -1.79 -1.86 -13.63
N ARG A 144 -0.78 -1.66 -12.77
CA ARG A 144 0.64 -1.68 -13.14
C ARG A 144 1.49 -2.62 -12.28
N ILE A 145 1.00 -3.02 -11.11
CA ILE A 145 1.69 -3.97 -10.25
C ILE A 145 1.10 -5.36 -10.49
N ASP A 146 1.96 -6.31 -10.83
CA ASP A 146 1.61 -7.70 -11.05
C ASP A 146 1.82 -8.51 -9.77
N PHE A 147 0.73 -9.02 -9.20
CA PHE A 147 0.75 -9.80 -7.96
C PHE A 147 -0.53 -10.62 -7.83
N ASN A 148 -0.48 -11.73 -7.08
CA ASN A 148 -1.66 -12.52 -6.80
C ASN A 148 -2.49 -11.91 -5.66
N ILE A 149 -3.48 -11.09 -6.03
CA ILE A 149 -4.42 -10.46 -5.09
C ILE A 149 -5.10 -11.44 -4.11
N ASN A 150 -5.27 -12.71 -4.49
CA ASN A 150 -5.93 -13.70 -3.65
C ASN A 150 -5.06 -14.14 -2.46
N VAL A 151 -3.73 -14.06 -2.56
CA VAL A 151 -2.80 -14.33 -1.45
C VAL A 151 -3.13 -13.38 -0.30
N PHE A 152 -3.21 -12.08 -0.59
CA PHE A 152 -3.55 -11.04 0.39
C PHE A 152 -4.95 -11.23 0.96
N LYS A 153 -5.96 -11.42 0.10
CA LYS A 153 -7.36 -11.52 0.52
C LYS A 153 -7.67 -12.70 1.42
N LYS A 154 -6.93 -13.81 1.27
CA LYS A 154 -7.18 -15.04 2.03
C LYS A 154 -6.31 -15.18 3.28
N LEU A 155 -5.16 -14.49 3.34
CA LEU A 155 -4.29 -14.47 4.51
C LEU A 155 -4.73 -13.38 5.48
N ILE A 156 -5.77 -13.70 6.27
CA ILE A 156 -6.30 -12.84 7.32
C ILE A 156 -5.86 -13.39 8.67
N HIS A 157 -5.22 -12.55 9.49
CA HIS A 157 -4.84 -12.92 10.84
C HIS A 157 -5.93 -12.50 11.83
N LYS A 158 -6.21 -13.34 12.84
CA LYS A 158 -7.23 -13.08 13.87
C LYS A 158 -7.02 -11.79 14.66
N ASP A 159 -5.76 -11.37 14.79
CA ASP A 159 -5.36 -10.17 15.53
C ASP A 159 -5.22 -8.95 14.61
N ALA A 160 -5.55 -9.07 13.32
CA ALA A 160 -5.47 -7.96 12.39
C ALA A 160 -6.41 -6.82 12.80
N ILE A 161 -5.96 -5.58 12.61
CA ILE A 161 -6.80 -4.42 12.92
C ILE A 161 -7.94 -4.36 11.91
N GLU A 162 -9.15 -4.59 12.40
CA GLU A 162 -10.38 -4.33 11.67
C GLU A 162 -10.56 -2.83 11.49
N HIS A 163 -9.96 -2.31 10.43
CA HIS A 163 -10.39 -1.03 9.89
C HIS A 163 -11.54 -1.30 8.94
N THR A 164 -12.77 -0.94 9.35
CA THR A 164 -13.89 -0.78 8.42
C THR A 164 -13.35 -0.01 7.21
N PRO A 165 -13.26 -0.62 6.01
CA PRO A 165 -12.83 0.11 4.84
C PRO A 165 -13.81 1.28 4.68
N LYS A 166 -13.33 2.52 4.84
CA LYS A 166 -14.09 3.66 4.34
C LYS A 166 -14.05 3.54 2.81
N GLY A 167 -15.03 2.82 2.28
CA GLY A 167 -15.40 2.77 0.87
C GLY A 167 -14.23 2.85 -0.10
N TYR A 168 -13.34 1.86 -0.12
CA TYR A 168 -12.63 1.58 -1.36
C TYR A 168 -13.58 0.80 -2.27
N ASN A 169 -14.65 1.46 -2.68
CA ASN A 169 -15.47 0.93 -3.75
C ASN A 169 -14.61 1.02 -5.00
N LYS A 170 -14.26 -0.14 -5.57
CA LYS A 170 -13.74 -0.24 -6.93
C LYS A 170 -14.66 0.60 -7.80
N SER A 171 -14.23 1.79 -8.18
CA SER A 171 -15.05 2.64 -9.02
C SER A 171 -15.17 1.94 -10.37
N LYS A 172 -16.32 1.35 -10.64
CA LYS A 172 -16.56 0.72 -11.94
C LYS A 172 -16.75 1.84 -12.94
N LYS A 173 -15.90 1.88 -13.95
CA LYS A 173 -16.00 2.85 -15.04
C LYS A 173 -17.05 2.38 -16.04
N TYR A 174 -17.95 3.27 -16.42
CA TYR A 174 -19.00 3.04 -17.40
C TYR A 174 -18.77 3.98 -18.59
N ILE A 175 -18.95 3.48 -19.80
CA ILE A 175 -18.93 4.27 -21.02
C ILE A 175 -20.27 4.12 -21.74
N CYS A 176 -20.88 5.27 -22.09
CA CYS A 176 -22.10 5.30 -22.88
C CYS A 176 -21.84 4.74 -24.28
N LYS A 177 -22.70 3.84 -24.77
CA LYS A 177 -22.57 3.23 -26.10
C LYS A 177 -22.82 4.18 -27.27
N GLY A 178 -23.43 5.34 -27.03
CA GLY A 178 -23.75 6.33 -28.09
C GLY A 178 -22.81 7.52 -28.10
N CYS A 179 -22.85 8.32 -27.04
CA CYS A 179 -22.12 9.59 -26.96
C CYS A 179 -20.76 9.50 -26.26
N ASN A 180 -20.30 8.30 -25.88
CA ASN A 180 -19.05 8.06 -25.18
C ASN A 180 -18.88 8.78 -23.82
N THR A 181 -19.96 9.34 -23.24
CA THR A 181 -19.95 9.87 -21.87
C THR A 181 -19.42 8.84 -20.88
N ILE A 182 -18.58 9.28 -19.95
CA ILE A 182 -17.92 8.44 -18.96
C ILE A 182 -18.50 8.73 -17.58
N ILE A 183 -18.89 7.69 -16.85
CA ILE A 183 -19.38 7.78 -15.47
C ILE A 183 -18.63 6.77 -14.60
N ASN A 184 -18.30 7.15 -13.36
CA ASN A 184 -17.71 6.26 -12.37
C ASN A 184 -18.75 5.89 -11.30
N ASN A 185 -18.93 4.59 -11.05
CA ASN A 185 -19.80 4.10 -9.99
C ASN A 185 -18.98 3.65 -8.79
N THR A 186 -19.11 4.38 -7.69
CA THR A 186 -18.48 4.05 -6.39
C THR A 186 -19.39 3.19 -5.51
N ARG A 187 -20.37 2.46 -6.05
CA ARG A 187 -21.15 1.47 -5.28
C ARG A 187 -20.55 0.07 -5.46
N GLU A 188 -20.74 -0.78 -4.45
CA GLU A 188 -20.31 -2.18 -4.51
C GLU A 188 -21.05 -2.97 -5.60
N LYS A 189 -22.34 -2.67 -5.79
CA LYS A 189 -23.20 -3.28 -6.82
C LYS A 189 -23.04 -2.56 -8.16
N GLU A 190 -23.09 -3.34 -9.24
CA GLU A 190 -23.17 -2.81 -10.61
C GLU A 190 -24.49 -2.06 -10.81
N LEU A 191 -24.44 -1.05 -11.68
CA LEU A 191 -25.61 -0.27 -12.04
C LEU A 191 -25.96 -0.51 -13.51
N ASN A 192 -27.25 -0.64 -13.76
CA ASN A 192 -27.79 -0.53 -15.11
C ASN A 192 -28.09 0.94 -15.38
N ILE A 193 -27.26 1.59 -16.19
CA ILE A 193 -27.33 3.04 -16.45
C ILE A 193 -27.77 3.26 -17.91
N LYS A 194 -28.75 4.14 -18.11
CA LYS A 194 -29.20 4.59 -19.43
C LYS A 194 -28.86 6.07 -19.62
N CYS A 195 -28.28 6.40 -20.78
CA CYS A 195 -28.03 7.78 -21.17
C CYS A 195 -29.31 8.39 -21.74
N LEU A 196 -29.77 9.50 -21.20
CA LEU A 196 -30.95 10.20 -21.72
C LEU A 196 -30.65 11.02 -22.98
N ASP A 197 -29.39 11.42 -23.19
CA ASP A 197 -29.00 12.21 -24.38
C ASP A 197 -29.06 11.39 -25.67
N CYS A 198 -28.61 10.13 -25.64
CA CYS A 198 -28.58 9.25 -26.81
C CYS A 198 -29.47 8.01 -26.68
N ASN A 199 -30.22 7.88 -25.58
CA ASN A 199 -31.15 6.79 -25.30
C ASN A 199 -30.52 5.37 -25.27
N LEU A 200 -29.19 5.26 -25.18
CA LEU A 200 -28.45 4.00 -25.12
C LEU A 200 -27.94 3.69 -23.71
N ASN A 201 -27.76 2.40 -23.42
CA ASN A 201 -27.21 1.95 -22.14
C ASN A 201 -25.70 2.16 -22.08
N PHE A 202 -25.19 2.41 -20.88
CA PHE A 202 -23.77 2.34 -20.61
C PHE A 202 -23.29 0.88 -20.57
N LYS A 203 -22.02 0.65 -20.92
CA LYS A 203 -21.31 -0.62 -20.69
C LYS A 203 -20.18 -0.43 -19.68
N ILE A 204 -19.88 -1.47 -18.92
CA ILE A 204 -18.71 -1.48 -18.04
C ILE A 204 -17.46 -1.47 -18.94
N PHE A 205 -16.53 -0.60 -18.61
CA PHE A 205 -15.22 -0.53 -19.22
C PHE A 205 -14.28 -1.40 -18.37
N ASN A 206 -14.06 -2.64 -18.83
CA ASN A 206 -13.09 -3.56 -18.25
C ASN A 206 -11.66 -3.12 -18.61
#